data_AF-A0A972VVG2-F1
#
_entry.id   AF-A0A972VVG2-F1
#
_cell.length_a   1.000
_cell.length_b   1.000
_cell.length_c   1.000
_cell.angle_alpha   90.00
_cell.angle_beta   90.00
_cell.angle_gamma   90.00
#
_symmetry.space_group_name_H-M   'P 1'
#
loop_
_entity.id
_entity.type
_entity.pdbx_description
1 polymer ?
#
loop_
_entity_poly.entity_id
_entity_poly.type
_entity_poly.pdbx_seq_one_letter_code
_entity_poly.pdbx_strand_id
1 'polypeptide(L)'
;IMGFSPAVSSTSTPLFESIARTLTLHYENMKLVPSVSTGFTDSHFFRDLGIVSYGFSPFLYQPNEKTGVHGNNERVSVENMINGTRIMTDFLTDFTTVGGH
;
A
#
# COMPACT_ATOMS: atom_id res chain seq x y z
N ILE A 1 -26.67 -11.51 -3.08
CA ILE A 1 -25.24 -11.73 -3.45
C ILE A 1 -24.67 -10.35 -3.75
N MET A 2 -23.66 -9.89 -3.01
CA MET A 2 -22.93 -8.69 -3.39
C MET A 2 -22.14 -9.01 -4.65
N GLY A 3 -22.55 -8.43 -5.78
CA GLY A 3 -21.90 -8.56 -7.08
C GLY A 3 -21.00 -7.36 -7.29
N PHE A 4 -19.72 -7.63 -7.50
CA PHE A 4 -18.67 -6.63 -7.56
C PHE A 4 -18.03 -6.71 -8.95
N SER A 5 -17.88 -5.57 -9.62
CA SER A 5 -17.17 -5.52 -10.90
C SER A 5 -15.68 -5.86 -10.71
N PRO A 6 -14.95 -6.36 -11.73
CA PRO A 6 -13.51 -6.58 -11.64
C PRO A 6 -12.80 -5.29 -11.19
N ALA A 7 -12.10 -5.40 -10.07
CA ALA A 7 -11.98 -4.30 -9.13
C ALA A 7 -10.53 -3.83 -8.99
N VAL A 8 -9.94 -3.40 -10.11
CA VAL A 8 -8.54 -2.94 -10.19
C VAL A 8 -8.48 -1.45 -10.49
N SER A 9 -7.58 -0.75 -9.79
CA SER A 9 -7.15 0.59 -10.19
C SER A 9 -6.00 0.46 -11.20
N SER A 10 -5.97 1.30 -12.24
CA SER A 10 -4.83 1.39 -13.18
C SER A 10 -3.53 1.67 -12.42
N THR A 11 -2.35 1.24 -12.89
CA THR A 11 -1.07 1.68 -12.29
C THR A 11 -0.58 3.03 -12.81
N SER A 12 -1.22 3.57 -13.85
CA SER A 12 -0.94 4.90 -14.39
C SER A 12 -1.77 5.95 -13.66
N THR A 13 -1.48 6.17 -12.37
CA THR A 13 -2.14 7.20 -11.56
C THR A 13 -1.15 7.98 -10.70
N PRO A 14 -1.46 9.23 -10.33
CA PRO A 14 -0.60 10.02 -9.45
C PRO A 14 -0.36 9.37 -8.09
N LEU A 15 -1.35 8.63 -7.59
CA LEU A 15 -1.27 7.90 -6.32
C LEU A 15 -0.26 6.74 -6.40
N PHE A 16 -0.27 5.98 -7.50
CA PHE A 16 0.70 4.90 -7.71
C PHE A 16 2.12 5.43 -7.91
N GLU A 17 2.26 6.53 -8.66
CA GLU A 17 3.56 7.18 -8.87
C GLU A 17 4.14 7.73 -7.56
N SER A 18 3.30 8.27 -6.68
CA SER A 18 3.73 8.75 -5.36
C SER A 18 4.25 7.62 -4.49
N ILE A 19 3.57 6.46 -4.47
CA ILE A 19 4.07 5.25 -3.79
C ILE A 19 5.47 4.89 -4.33
N ALA A 20 5.66 4.90 -5.65
CA ALA A 20 6.94 4.58 -6.26
C ALA A 20 8.05 5.56 -5.84
N ARG A 21 7.80 6.88 -5.92
CA ARG A 21 8.78 7.90 -5.51
C ARG A 21 9.15 7.78 -4.06
N THR A 22 8.17 7.69 -3.15
CA THR A 22 8.45 7.57 -1.72
C THR A 22 9.31 6.34 -1.42
N LEU A 23 9.00 5.19 -2.01
CA LEU A 23 9.80 3.98 -1.76
C LEU A 23 11.24 4.10 -2.27
N THR A 24 11.50 4.86 -3.34
CA THR A 24 12.88 5.13 -3.81
C THR A 24 13.68 6.04 -2.87
N LEU A 25 13.02 6.84 -2.02
CA LEU A 25 13.71 7.65 -1.02
C LEU A 25 14.18 6.82 0.18
N HIS A 26 13.48 5.73 0.49
CA HIS A 26 13.78 4.88 1.64
C HIS A 26 14.63 3.66 1.31
N TYR A 27 14.60 3.19 0.06
CA TYR A 27 15.23 1.93 -0.34
C TYR A 27 15.97 2.06 -1.67
N GLU A 28 17.29 1.83 -1.63
CA GLU A 28 18.10 1.72 -2.83
C GLU A 28 17.70 0.48 -3.65
N ASN A 29 17.63 0.61 -4.97
CA ASN A 29 17.33 -0.49 -5.92
C ASN A 29 15.97 -1.18 -5.71
N MET A 30 14.99 -0.48 -5.16
CA MET A 30 13.63 -0.98 -4.99
C MET A 30 12.92 -1.20 -6.33
N LYS A 31 12.13 -2.27 -6.43
CA LYS A 31 11.24 -2.56 -7.57
C LYS A 31 9.80 -2.64 -7.09
N LEU A 32 8.95 -1.76 -7.61
CA LEU A 32 7.51 -1.79 -7.36
C LEU A 32 6.84 -2.79 -8.31
N VAL A 33 6.15 -3.78 -7.75
CA VAL A 33 5.41 -4.79 -8.51
C VAL A 33 3.93 -4.73 -8.11
N PRO A 34 3.01 -4.38 -9.02
CA PRO A 34 1.59 -4.43 -8.73
C PRO A 34 1.14 -5.88 -8.57
N SER A 35 0.25 -6.13 -7.60
CA SER A 35 -0.33 -7.44 -7.36
C SER A 35 -1.81 -7.33 -6.99
N VAL A 36 -2.55 -8.42 -7.17
CA VAL A 36 -3.95 -8.53 -6.79
C VAL A 36 -4.02 -9.40 -5.53
N SER A 37 -4.57 -8.85 -4.46
CA SER A 37 -4.85 -9.63 -3.25
C SER A 37 -6.08 -10.51 -3.47
N THR A 38 -6.04 -11.75 -2.98
CA THR A 38 -7.21 -12.64 -2.91
C THR A 38 -8.12 -12.31 -1.72
N GLY A 39 -7.69 -11.43 -0.81
CA GLY A 39 -8.48 -10.95 0.31
C GLY A 39 -9.48 -9.87 -0.08
N PHE A 40 -10.51 -9.69 0.75
CA PHE A 40 -11.46 -8.60 0.60
C PHE A 40 -10.98 -7.36 1.35
N THR A 41 -11.15 -6.18 0.75
CA THR A 41 -10.83 -4.88 1.37
C THR A 41 -11.90 -3.86 1.02
N ASP A 42 -12.00 -2.81 1.83
CA ASP A 42 -12.93 -1.70 1.61
C ASP A 42 -12.65 -0.90 0.33
N SER A 43 -11.49 -1.13 -0.32
CA SER A 43 -11.14 -0.57 -1.63
C SER A 43 -12.23 -0.80 -2.68
N HIS A 44 -13.04 -1.85 -2.54
CA HIS A 44 -14.16 -2.08 -3.45
C HIS A 44 -15.19 -0.95 -3.42
N PHE A 45 -15.63 -0.58 -2.22
CA PHE A 45 -16.63 0.48 -2.04
C PHE A 45 -16.13 1.83 -2.55
N PHE A 46 -14.83 2.13 -2.36
CA PHE A 46 -14.25 3.39 -2.86
C PHE A 46 -14.16 3.43 -4.39
N ARG A 47 -13.74 2.33 -5.02
CA ARG A 47 -13.67 2.25 -6.48
C ARG A 47 -15.04 2.29 -7.15
N ASP A 48 -16.08 1.75 -6.51
CA ASP A 48 -17.47 1.88 -7.00
C ASP A 48 -17.94 3.34 -7.05
N LEU A 49 -17.33 4.21 -6.23
CA LEU A 49 -17.54 5.66 -6.25
C LEU A 49 -16.59 6.39 -7.20
N GLY A 50 -15.77 5.68 -7.98
CA GLY A 50 -14.79 6.25 -8.90
C GLY A 50 -13.49 6.72 -8.23
N ILE A 51 -13.26 6.37 -6.96
CA ILE A 51 -12.05 6.76 -6.22
C ILE A 51 -10.95 5.72 -6.46
N VAL A 52 -9.79 6.17 -6.96
CA VAL A 52 -8.60 5.33 -7.12
C VAL A 52 -8.17 4.79 -5.76
N SER A 53 -7.96 3.48 -5.66
CA SER A 53 -7.57 2.81 -4.40
C SER A 53 -6.60 1.66 -4.64
N TYR A 54 -5.56 1.57 -3.80
CA TYR A 54 -4.60 0.47 -3.75
C TYR A 54 -4.44 -0.01 -2.30
N GLY A 55 -4.20 -1.31 -2.12
CA GLY A 55 -3.67 -1.81 -0.86
C GLY A 55 -2.19 -1.49 -0.77
N PHE A 56 -1.79 -0.68 0.22
CA PHE A 56 -0.39 -0.34 0.47
C PHE A 56 -0.08 -0.52 1.97
N SER A 57 0.99 -1.27 2.25
CA SER A 57 1.48 -1.52 3.60
C SER A 57 2.96 -1.13 3.66
N PRO A 58 3.35 -0.16 4.51
CA PRO A 58 4.73 0.33 4.56
C PRO A 58 5.60 -0.52 5.51
N PHE A 59 5.38 -1.83 5.54
CA PHE A 59 6.11 -2.75 6.41
C PHE A 59 7.02 -3.65 5.58
N LEU A 60 8.23 -3.87 6.08
CA LEU A 60 9.17 -4.80 5.50
C LEU A 60 9.08 -6.13 6.23
N TYR A 61 8.86 -7.18 5.44
CA TYR A 61 8.85 -8.55 5.91
C TYR A 61 10.02 -9.30 5.29
N GLN A 62 10.92 -9.83 6.12
CA GLN A 62 11.97 -10.72 5.66
C GLN A 62 11.36 -12.07 5.22
N PRO A 63 12.00 -12.81 4.30
CA PRO A 63 11.47 -14.10 3.82
C PRO A 63 11.16 -15.12 4.93
N ASN A 64 11.82 -15.01 6.08
CA ASN A 64 11.64 -15.88 7.24
C ASN A 64 10.69 -15.31 8.31
N GLU A 65 10.16 -14.10 8.15
CA GLU A 65 9.21 -13.50 9.07
C GLU A 65 7.80 -13.99 8.80
N LYS A 66 7.21 -14.68 9.78
CA LYS A 66 5.78 -14.99 9.77
C LYS A 66 5.03 -13.76 10.26
N THR A 67 4.27 -13.12 9.37
CA THR A 67 3.41 -11.97 9.70
C THR A 67 2.30 -12.35 10.70
N GLY A 68 1.84 -13.61 10.63
CA GLY A 68 0.77 -14.11 11.51
C GLY A 68 -0.57 -13.41 11.29
N VAL A 69 -0.74 -12.69 10.17
CA VAL A 69 -1.99 -12.01 9.82
C VAL A 69 -3.13 -13.01 9.85
N HIS A 70 -4.17 -12.72 10.65
CA HIS A 70 -5.29 -13.62 10.92
C HIS A 70 -4.94 -14.92 11.68
N GLY A 71 -3.79 -14.99 12.33
CA GLY A 71 -3.32 -16.15 13.10
C GLY A 71 -3.08 -15.84 14.59
N ASN A 72 -2.78 -16.88 15.36
CA ASN A 72 -2.41 -16.72 16.76
C ASN A 72 -1.10 -15.92 16.91
N ASN A 73 -1.07 -14.98 17.86
CA ASN A 73 0.09 -14.10 18.11
C ASN A 73 0.50 -13.26 16.89
N GLU A 74 -0.49 -12.77 16.15
CA GLU A 74 -0.30 -11.70 15.16
C GLU A 74 0.46 -10.54 15.79
N ARG A 75 1.52 -10.09 15.13
CA ARG A 75 2.39 -9.05 15.66
C ARG A 75 3.15 -8.35 14.55
N VAL A 76 3.62 -7.16 14.87
CA VAL A 76 4.50 -6.35 14.04
C VAL A 76 5.66 -5.88 14.91
N SER A 77 6.87 -5.80 14.34
CA SER A 77 8.02 -5.30 15.10
C SER A 77 7.86 -3.80 15.38
N VAL A 78 8.39 -3.34 16.51
CA VAL A 78 8.41 -1.91 16.86
C VAL A 78 9.13 -1.11 15.78
N GLU A 79 10.20 -1.67 15.20
CA GLU A 79 10.91 -1.06 14.08
C GLU A 79 10.03 -0.89 12.84
N ASN A 80 9.24 -1.90 12.46
CA ASN A 80 8.29 -1.78 11.35
C ASN A 80 7.22 -0.70 11.63
N MET A 81 6.75 -0.59 12.87
CA MET A 81 5.81 0.47 13.24
C MET A 81 6.42 1.86 13.11
N ILE A 82 7.66 2.05 13.59
CA ILE A 82 8.36 3.34 13.51
C ILE A 82 8.67 3.70 12.05
N ASN A 83 9.30 2.79 11.32
CA ASN A 83 9.71 3.03 9.94
C ASN A 83 8.51 3.14 9.00
N GLY A 84 7.51 2.27 9.17
CA GLY A 84 6.29 2.30 8.38
C GLY A 84 5.48 3.59 8.58
N THR A 85 5.44 4.12 9.82
CA THR A 85 4.80 5.42 10.09
C THR A 85 5.51 6.57 9.37
N ARG A 86 6.86 6.56 9.35
CA ARG A 86 7.65 7.55 8.61
C ARG A 86 7.38 7.47 7.11
N ILE A 87 7.47 6.28 6.53
CA ILE A 87 7.18 6.03 5.11
C ILE A 87 5.77 6.49 4.74
N MET A 88 4.77 6.18 5.56
CA MET A 88 3.38 6.62 5.31
C MET A 88 3.26 8.15 5.35
N THR A 89 3.94 8.81 6.28
CA THR A 89 3.93 10.28 6.39
C THR A 89 4.61 10.93 5.19
N ASP A 90 5.76 10.38 4.76
CA ASP A 90 6.50 10.87 3.60
C ASP A 90 5.72 10.64 2.31
N PHE A 91 5.00 9.51 2.20
CA PHE A 91 4.07 9.24 1.10
C PHE A 91 2.93 10.26 1.03
N LEU A 92 2.25 10.51 2.15
CA LEU A 92 1.18 11.51 2.19
C LEU A 92 1.70 12.91 1.87
N THR A 93 2.91 13.24 2.32
CA THR A 93 3.57 14.52 2.02
C THR A 93 3.89 14.62 0.52
N ASP A 94 4.54 13.62 -0.07
CA ASP A 94 4.83 13.60 -1.52
C ASP A 94 3.54 13.72 -2.35
N PHE A 95 2.51 12.93 -2.01
CA PHE A 95 1.26 12.94 -2.76
C PHE A 95 0.53 14.29 -2.71
N THR A 96 0.51 14.93 -1.54
CA THR A 96 -0.23 16.19 -1.34
C THR A 96 0.53 17.44 -1.73
N THR A 97 1.86 17.38 -1.86
CA THR A 97 2.70 18.58 -2.10
C THR A 97 3.50 18.55 -3.40
N VAL A 98 3.97 17.37 -3.83
CA VAL A 98 4.79 17.21 -5.05
C VAL A 98 3.91 16.68 -6.19
N GLY A 99 3.00 15.76 -5.88
CA GLY A 99 2.02 15.20 -6.82
C GLY A 99 0.71 15.99 -6.94
N GLY A 100 0.65 17.20 -6.38
CA GLY A 100 -0.56 18.03 -6.36
C GLY A 100 -1.05 18.37 -7.77
N HIS A 101 -2.14 17.74 -8.17
CA HIS A 101 -3.03 18.18 -9.25
C HIS A 101 -4.05 19.19 -8.73
#